data_AF-A0A7Y5Y8V2-F1
#
_entry.id   AF-A0A7Y5Y8V2-F1
#
_cell.length_a   1.000
_cell.length_b   1.000
_cell.length_c   1.000
_cell.angle_alpha   90.00
_cell.angle_beta   90.00
_cell.angle_gamma   90.00
#
_symmetry.space_group_name_H-M   'P 1'
#
loop_
_entity.id
_entity.type
_entity.pdbx_description
1 polymer ?
#
loop_
_entity_poly.entity_id
_entity_poly.type
_entity_poly.pdbx_seq_one_letter_code
_entity_poly.pdbx_strand_id
1 'polypeptide(L)'
;MTAMSAQPTPKTVLVTGATGYIGGRLVPRLLEAGHTVKVLVRSPEKIAGVPWRDQVEVVQSSLDDGDALRAALAGVDVFYYLVHSMAAGAGFEAKEKAMARTAADAAAAAGVHRIVYLGGLHPQGVDLSTHMRSREAVGKVFLDSPVDAVVFQAGVVIGSGSASFEMIRHLSETLPLMPAPSWVRNRIEAIAVRDVLYYLVSAASLEGTINRTFDIGCRQVLTYARMMQEYSAVAGLPYRVVLALPIPAPKLAGMWVALTTPIPWSMAVPLVQSLQHDAVSNEHDIDQFIPQPEGGLTPYRDAVALALGKERDGQVETTWASAGADSDPLPSDPEWAGHKVYIDERTFHGDVDPAHVWTIIEGIGGRNGWYSLPLAWQVRGWLDKLTGGAGLLRGRRHPHSLVAGEVVDWWRVEKIEHGSLLRLRAEMRAPGRAWLELSVEPDGGGSRYRQRAIFFPKGLSGRLYWLAVLPFHSVIFPAMARNITTAAQKLADAERPQRTP
;
A
#
# COMPACT_ATOMS: atom_id res chain seq x y z
N MET A 1 0.58 -21.67 -37.33
CA MET A 1 0.71 -20.28 -37.81
C MET A 1 0.27 -19.39 -36.66
N THR A 2 1.24 -18.88 -35.90
CA THR A 2 1.02 -18.01 -34.75
C THR A 2 0.49 -16.68 -35.27
N ALA A 3 -0.68 -16.26 -34.83
CA ALA A 3 -1.19 -14.93 -35.15
C ALA A 3 -0.21 -13.90 -34.58
N MET A 4 0.52 -13.21 -35.46
CA MET A 4 1.19 -11.97 -35.10
C MET A 4 0.09 -11.00 -34.69
N SER A 5 -0.12 -10.83 -33.38
CA SER A 5 -0.94 -9.74 -32.85
C SER A 5 -0.39 -8.44 -33.43
N ALA A 6 -1.19 -7.75 -34.24
CA ALA A 6 -0.82 -6.43 -34.76
C ALA A 6 -0.39 -5.56 -33.58
N GLN A 7 0.85 -5.08 -33.59
CA GLN A 7 1.31 -4.13 -32.58
C GLN A 7 0.41 -2.90 -32.68
N PRO A 8 -0.16 -2.42 -31.56
CA PRO A 8 -1.05 -1.27 -31.59
C PRO A 8 -0.33 -0.07 -32.20
N THR A 9 -1.04 0.71 -33.00
CA THR A 9 -0.49 1.94 -33.58
C THR A 9 -0.07 2.87 -32.44
N PRO A 10 1.20 3.33 -32.39
CA PRO A 10 1.66 4.23 -31.34
C PRO A 10 0.74 5.46 -31.23
N LYS A 11 0.42 5.85 -30.00
CA LYS A 11 -0.43 7.00 -29.66
C LYS A 11 0.31 7.88 -28.67
N THR A 12 0.05 9.18 -28.70
CA THR A 12 0.44 10.09 -27.62
C THR A 12 -0.70 10.16 -26.61
N VAL A 13 -0.41 9.80 -25.37
CA VAL A 13 -1.42 9.72 -24.31
C VAL A 13 -1.05 10.64 -23.15
N LEU A 14 -2.05 11.28 -22.55
CA LEU A 14 -1.87 12.05 -21.33
C LEU A 14 -2.61 11.38 -20.18
N VAL A 15 -1.90 11.10 -19.08
CA VAL A 15 -2.45 10.45 -17.90
C VAL A 15 -2.47 11.43 -16.73
N THR A 16 -3.67 11.70 -16.22
CA THR A 16 -3.83 12.33 -14.91
C THR A 16 -3.91 11.26 -13.83
N GLY A 17 -3.65 11.63 -12.57
CA GLY A 17 -3.69 10.66 -11.47
C GLY A 17 -2.53 9.66 -11.48
N ALA A 18 -1.42 9.99 -12.15
CA ALA A 18 -0.21 9.16 -12.19
C ALA A 18 0.46 8.96 -10.81
N THR A 19 0.16 9.84 -9.84
CA THR A 19 0.54 9.65 -8.42
C THR A 19 -0.36 8.68 -7.67
N GLY A 20 -1.48 8.26 -8.29
CA GLY A 20 -2.50 7.41 -7.68
C GLY A 20 -2.37 5.95 -8.08
N TYR A 21 -3.15 5.10 -7.39
CA TYR A 21 -3.05 3.64 -7.48
C TYR A 21 -3.14 3.09 -8.92
N ILE A 22 -4.18 3.51 -9.68
CA ILE A 22 -4.39 3.06 -11.06
C ILE A 22 -3.43 3.75 -12.02
N GLY A 23 -3.33 5.09 -11.95
CA GLY A 23 -2.51 5.84 -12.90
C GLY A 23 -1.03 5.46 -12.85
N GLY A 24 -0.45 5.28 -11.66
CA GLY A 24 0.96 4.89 -11.51
C GLY A 24 1.28 3.49 -12.04
N ARG A 25 0.28 2.60 -12.09
CA ARG A 25 0.36 1.26 -12.69
C ARG A 25 0.04 1.26 -14.18
N LEU A 26 -0.76 2.22 -14.65
CA LEU A 26 -1.14 2.32 -16.05
C LEU A 26 0.01 2.86 -16.90
N VAL A 27 0.74 3.87 -16.41
CA VAL A 27 1.85 4.51 -17.12
C VAL A 27 2.87 3.50 -17.68
N PRO A 28 3.46 2.59 -16.88
CA PRO A 28 4.42 1.62 -17.42
C PRO A 28 3.78 0.69 -18.46
N ARG A 29 2.50 0.34 -18.32
CA ARG A 29 1.80 -0.51 -19.29
C ARG A 29 1.51 0.18 -20.62
N LEU A 30 1.24 1.49 -20.59
CA LEU A 30 1.12 2.29 -21.80
C LEU A 30 2.47 2.41 -22.52
N LEU A 31 3.57 2.57 -21.77
CA LEU A 31 4.93 2.56 -22.33
C LEU A 31 5.28 1.20 -22.95
N GLU A 32 4.99 0.09 -22.25
CA GLU A 32 5.18 -1.28 -22.75
C GLU A 32 4.37 -1.55 -24.03
N ALA A 33 3.17 -0.96 -24.14
CA ALA A 33 2.33 -1.03 -25.34
C ALA A 33 2.82 -0.14 -26.49
N GLY A 34 3.93 0.59 -26.33
CA GLY A 34 4.54 1.42 -27.37
C GLY A 34 3.93 2.83 -27.51
N HIS A 35 3.14 3.29 -26.54
CA HIS A 35 2.60 4.65 -26.55
C HIS A 35 3.62 5.67 -26.01
N THR A 36 3.54 6.90 -26.51
CA THR A 36 4.27 8.05 -25.95
C THR A 36 3.45 8.62 -24.80
N VAL A 37 3.99 8.61 -23.58
CA VAL A 37 3.22 8.96 -22.37
C VAL A 37 3.63 10.33 -21.82
N LYS A 38 2.62 11.18 -21.64
CA LYS A 38 2.69 12.39 -20.81
C LYS A 38 1.95 12.14 -19.50
N VAL A 39 2.45 12.65 -18.38
CA VAL A 39 1.76 12.61 -17.10
C VAL A 39 1.50 14.03 -16.60
N LEU A 40 0.28 14.30 -16.18
CA LEU A 40 -0.10 15.56 -15.57
C LEU A 40 -0.17 15.38 -14.05
N VAL A 41 0.70 16.10 -13.33
CA VAL A 41 0.82 16.04 -11.88
C VAL A 41 0.86 17.44 -11.27
N ARG A 42 0.28 17.60 -10.08
CA ARG A 42 0.40 18.87 -9.33
C ARG A 42 1.75 19.01 -8.61
N SER A 43 2.30 17.87 -8.21
CA SER A 43 3.47 17.71 -7.35
C SER A 43 4.42 16.71 -7.99
N PRO A 44 5.33 17.13 -8.87
CA PRO A 44 6.29 16.25 -9.56
C PRO A 44 7.17 15.42 -8.61
N GLU A 45 7.46 15.93 -7.42
CA GLU A 45 8.23 15.25 -6.38
C GLU A 45 7.63 13.91 -5.96
N LYS A 46 6.30 13.74 -6.07
CA LYS A 46 5.60 12.51 -5.69
C LYS A 46 5.84 11.34 -6.63
N ILE A 47 6.33 11.61 -7.85
CA ILE A 47 6.72 10.59 -8.82
C ILE A 47 8.23 10.55 -9.02
N ALA A 48 9.04 11.17 -8.15
CA ALA A 48 10.49 11.16 -8.31
C ALA A 48 11.11 9.76 -8.15
N GLY A 49 10.50 8.89 -7.34
CA GLY A 49 11.02 7.55 -7.05
C GLY A 49 10.45 6.41 -7.91
N VAL A 50 9.60 6.70 -8.90
CA VAL A 50 9.00 5.64 -9.75
C VAL A 50 9.93 5.28 -10.91
N PRO A 51 10.03 4.01 -11.31
CA PRO A 51 11.04 3.55 -12.29
C PRO A 51 10.81 4.06 -13.71
N TRP A 52 9.57 4.44 -14.04
CA TRP A 52 9.19 4.97 -15.36
C TRP A 52 9.33 6.49 -15.48
N ARG A 53 9.76 7.18 -14.43
CA ARG A 53 9.81 8.66 -14.37
C ARG A 53 10.57 9.29 -15.55
N ASP A 54 11.69 8.70 -15.93
CA ASP A 54 12.56 9.24 -16.99
C ASP A 54 12.12 8.85 -18.40
N GLN A 55 11.06 8.05 -18.52
CA GLN A 55 10.51 7.59 -19.81
C GLN A 55 9.27 8.39 -20.24
N VAL A 56 8.83 9.37 -19.43
CA VAL A 56 7.61 10.14 -19.66
C VAL A 56 7.87 11.64 -19.63
N GLU A 57 7.03 12.40 -20.35
CA GLU A 57 6.96 13.86 -20.21
C GLU A 57 6.13 14.20 -18.95
N VAL A 58 6.70 14.99 -18.03
CA VAL A 58 5.99 15.42 -16.83
C VAL A 58 5.52 16.86 -16.99
N VAL A 59 4.21 17.04 -16.98
CA VAL A 59 3.56 18.35 -17.04
C VAL A 59 3.07 18.72 -15.65
N GLN A 60 3.64 19.78 -15.07
CA GLN A 60 3.18 20.32 -13.80
C GLN A 60 1.99 21.25 -14.03
N SER A 61 0.80 20.83 -13.64
CA SER A 61 -0.42 21.64 -13.79
C SER A 61 -1.51 21.19 -12.81
N SER A 62 -2.51 22.06 -12.62
CA SER A 62 -3.72 21.77 -11.87
C SER A 62 -4.92 21.64 -12.79
N LEU A 63 -5.88 20.79 -12.41
CA LEU A 63 -7.06 20.49 -13.25
C LEU A 63 -8.09 21.63 -13.32
N ASP A 64 -7.91 22.68 -12.53
CA ASP A 64 -8.71 23.91 -12.55
C ASP A 64 -8.11 25.00 -13.45
N ASP A 65 -6.92 24.79 -14.00
CA ASP A 65 -6.28 25.69 -14.97
C ASP A 65 -6.55 25.20 -16.40
N GLY A 66 -7.62 25.70 -17.01
CA GLY A 66 -8.04 25.30 -18.36
C GLY A 66 -7.04 25.64 -19.47
N ASP A 67 -6.31 26.75 -19.35
CA ASP A 67 -5.31 27.15 -20.34
C ASP A 67 -4.06 26.26 -20.26
N ALA A 68 -3.59 25.98 -19.05
CA ALA A 68 -2.49 25.04 -18.83
C ALA A 68 -2.88 23.61 -19.23
N LEU A 69 -4.12 23.19 -18.98
CA LEU A 69 -4.64 21.90 -19.44
C LEU A 69 -4.67 21.79 -20.96
N ARG A 70 -5.15 22.83 -21.65
CA ARG A 70 -5.18 22.86 -23.11
C ARG A 70 -3.76 22.76 -23.69
N ALA A 71 -2.80 23.47 -23.11
CA ALA A 71 -1.39 23.38 -23.52
C ALA A 71 -0.82 21.97 -23.29
N ALA A 72 -1.14 21.34 -22.15
CA ALA A 72 -0.70 19.97 -21.84
C ALA A 72 -1.28 18.92 -22.81
N LEU A 73 -2.52 19.13 -23.26
CA LEU A 73 -3.24 18.23 -24.16
C LEU A 73 -2.88 18.44 -25.64
N ALA A 74 -2.03 19.40 -25.98
CA ALA A 74 -1.59 19.61 -27.35
C ALA A 74 -0.86 18.36 -27.90
N GLY A 75 -1.36 17.85 -29.03
CA GLY A 75 -0.82 16.66 -29.70
C GLY A 75 -1.14 15.33 -28.99
N VAL A 76 -2.09 15.32 -28.05
CA VAL A 76 -2.54 14.11 -27.35
C VAL A 76 -3.68 13.45 -28.12
N ASP A 77 -3.53 12.16 -28.44
CA ASP A 77 -4.58 11.35 -29.04
C ASP A 77 -5.62 10.90 -28.00
N VAL A 78 -5.16 10.43 -26.83
CA VAL A 78 -6.01 9.84 -25.79
C VAL A 78 -5.71 10.44 -24.44
N PHE A 79 -6.76 10.96 -23.79
CA PHE A 79 -6.67 11.58 -22.48
C PHE A 79 -7.28 10.68 -21.40
N TYR A 80 -6.45 10.20 -20.48
CA TYR A 80 -6.87 9.42 -19.32
C TYR A 80 -7.15 10.35 -18.12
N TYR A 81 -8.44 10.46 -17.77
CA TYR A 81 -8.87 11.17 -16.58
C TYR A 81 -9.04 10.18 -15.41
N LEU A 82 -8.01 10.01 -14.58
CA LEU A 82 -7.99 9.04 -13.47
C LEU A 82 -7.87 9.73 -12.10
N VAL A 83 -8.20 11.02 -12.05
CA VAL A 83 -8.23 11.77 -10.80
C VAL A 83 -9.59 11.62 -10.16
N HIS A 84 -9.57 11.11 -8.93
CA HIS A 84 -10.71 11.16 -8.02
C HIS A 84 -10.17 11.52 -6.65
N SER A 85 -10.85 12.39 -5.94
CA SER A 85 -10.54 12.61 -4.54
C SER A 85 -11.43 11.73 -3.67
N MET A 86 -10.79 10.88 -2.86
CA MET A 86 -11.51 10.11 -1.86
C MET A 86 -11.90 10.94 -0.62
N ALA A 87 -11.37 12.17 -0.49
CA ALA A 87 -11.68 13.04 0.63
C ALA A 87 -13.04 13.73 0.42
N ALA A 88 -14.07 13.23 1.10
CA ALA A 88 -15.40 13.82 1.11
C ALA A 88 -15.43 15.10 1.97
N GLY A 89 -15.88 16.21 1.37
CA GLY A 89 -16.10 17.49 2.03
C GLY A 89 -17.27 18.24 1.39
N ALA A 90 -17.76 19.31 2.03
CA ALA A 90 -18.83 20.12 1.48
C ALA A 90 -18.40 20.74 0.13
N GLY A 91 -19.27 20.67 -0.89
CA GLY A 91 -18.98 21.21 -2.23
C GLY A 91 -18.06 20.36 -3.11
N PHE A 92 -17.63 19.18 -2.63
CA PHE A 92 -16.72 18.29 -3.35
C PHE A 92 -17.26 17.84 -4.72
N GLU A 93 -18.51 17.37 -4.75
CA GLU A 93 -19.17 16.90 -5.98
C GLU A 93 -19.22 18.00 -7.05
N ALA A 94 -19.56 19.23 -6.66
CA ALA A 94 -19.58 20.38 -7.55
C ALA A 94 -18.17 20.71 -8.08
N LYS A 95 -17.15 20.60 -7.23
CA LYS A 95 -15.76 20.83 -7.61
C LYS A 95 -15.24 19.78 -8.60
N GLU A 96 -15.49 18.49 -8.36
CA GLU A 96 -15.10 17.42 -9.31
C GLU A 96 -15.80 17.58 -10.65
N LYS A 97 -17.10 17.90 -10.64
CA LYS A 97 -17.85 18.17 -11.86
C LYS A 97 -17.30 19.39 -12.62
N ALA A 98 -16.91 20.46 -11.92
CA ALA A 98 -16.32 21.64 -12.55
C ALA A 98 -14.93 21.36 -13.15
N MET A 99 -14.08 20.60 -12.45
CA MET A 99 -12.78 20.16 -12.98
C MET A 99 -12.95 19.26 -14.21
N ALA A 100 -13.89 18.31 -14.16
CA ALA A 100 -14.18 17.45 -15.30
C ALA A 100 -14.65 18.24 -16.53
N ARG A 101 -15.49 19.28 -16.33
CA ARG A 101 -15.92 20.17 -17.42
C ARG A 101 -14.75 20.93 -18.02
N THR A 102 -13.92 21.53 -17.17
CA THR A 102 -12.71 22.24 -17.60
C THR A 102 -11.79 21.32 -18.40
N ALA A 103 -11.61 20.08 -17.95
CA ALA A 103 -10.79 19.08 -18.62
C ALA A 103 -11.40 18.63 -19.97
N ALA A 104 -12.71 18.45 -20.04
CA ALA A 104 -13.42 18.12 -21.27
C ALA A 104 -13.34 19.24 -22.30
N ASP A 105 -13.55 20.49 -21.89
CA ASP A 105 -13.45 21.68 -22.74
C ASP A 105 -12.01 21.86 -23.27
N ALA A 106 -11.01 21.66 -22.40
CA ALA A 106 -9.60 21.70 -22.78
C ALA A 106 -9.23 20.59 -23.77
N ALA A 107 -9.75 19.37 -23.56
CA ALA A 107 -9.55 18.24 -24.47
C ALA A 107 -10.18 18.49 -25.85
N ALA A 108 -11.40 19.02 -25.88
CA ALA A 108 -12.06 19.41 -27.12
C ALA A 108 -11.28 20.50 -27.87
N ALA A 109 -10.84 21.55 -27.16
CA ALA A 109 -10.07 22.64 -27.74
C ALA A 109 -8.69 22.21 -28.26
N ALA A 110 -8.07 21.20 -27.65
CA ALA A 110 -6.79 20.64 -28.07
C ALA A 110 -6.92 19.59 -29.19
N GLY A 111 -8.14 19.21 -29.58
CA GLY A 111 -8.38 18.19 -30.62
C GLY A 111 -8.10 16.76 -30.17
N VAL A 112 -8.22 16.47 -28.87
CA VAL A 112 -8.08 15.10 -28.35
C VAL A 112 -9.12 14.19 -28.99
N HIS A 113 -8.72 13.00 -29.42
CA HIS A 113 -9.62 12.06 -30.10
C HIS A 113 -10.50 11.27 -29.12
N ARG A 114 -9.98 10.95 -27.94
CA ARG A 114 -10.71 10.16 -26.94
C ARG A 114 -10.40 10.56 -25.51
N ILE A 115 -11.44 10.59 -24.67
CA ILE A 115 -11.30 10.61 -23.21
C ILE A 115 -11.56 9.20 -22.66
N VAL A 116 -10.69 8.72 -21.78
CA VAL A 116 -10.89 7.47 -21.04
C VAL A 116 -11.05 7.79 -19.56
N TYR A 117 -12.15 7.34 -18.97
CA TYR A 117 -12.49 7.60 -17.58
C TYR A 117 -12.81 6.29 -16.85
N LEU A 118 -12.29 6.14 -15.63
CA LEU A 118 -12.57 4.98 -14.78
C LEU A 118 -13.54 5.40 -13.66
N GLY A 119 -14.82 5.13 -13.85
CA GLY A 119 -15.89 5.21 -12.86
C GLY A 119 -15.95 3.97 -11.95
N GLY A 120 -17.08 3.78 -11.28
CA GLY A 120 -17.33 2.59 -10.45
C GLY A 120 -18.72 2.04 -10.75
N LEU A 121 -18.89 0.71 -10.62
CA LEU A 121 -20.20 0.07 -10.78
C LEU A 121 -21.21 0.65 -9.79
N HIS A 122 -22.39 0.94 -10.29
CA HIS A 122 -23.53 1.39 -9.49
C HIS A 122 -24.84 0.90 -10.10
N PRO A 123 -25.87 0.66 -9.28
CA PRO A 123 -27.18 0.31 -9.80
C PRO A 123 -27.89 1.55 -10.35
N GLN A 124 -28.85 1.33 -11.24
CA GLN A 124 -29.71 2.38 -11.77
C GLN A 124 -30.92 2.64 -10.86
N GLY A 125 -31.41 3.88 -10.84
CA GLY A 125 -32.67 4.23 -10.18
C GLY A 125 -32.63 4.25 -8.65
N VAL A 126 -31.45 4.33 -8.03
CA VAL A 126 -31.29 4.43 -6.57
C VAL A 126 -30.66 5.76 -6.16
N ASP A 127 -30.87 6.17 -4.91
CA ASP A 127 -30.11 7.29 -4.34
C ASP A 127 -28.69 6.82 -3.97
N LEU A 128 -27.73 7.17 -4.82
CA LEU A 128 -26.33 6.82 -4.67
C LEU A 128 -25.67 7.62 -3.53
N SER A 129 -24.62 7.07 -2.93
CA SER A 129 -23.80 7.84 -2.00
C SER A 129 -23.15 9.04 -2.69
N THR A 130 -22.84 10.10 -1.93
CA THR A 130 -22.19 11.32 -2.47
C THR A 130 -20.96 11.02 -3.33
N HIS A 131 -20.13 10.05 -2.91
CA HIS A 131 -18.96 9.62 -3.67
C HIS A 131 -19.35 8.97 -5.01
N MET A 132 -20.35 8.09 -5.03
CA MET A 132 -20.81 7.43 -6.26
C MET A 132 -21.53 8.39 -7.20
N ARG A 133 -22.34 9.33 -6.69
CA ARG A 133 -22.95 10.40 -7.49
C ARG A 133 -21.90 11.29 -8.15
N SER A 134 -20.84 11.66 -7.42
CA SER A 134 -19.73 12.43 -8.00
C SER A 134 -19.08 11.68 -9.17
N ARG A 135 -18.78 10.39 -9.00
CA ARG A 135 -18.17 9.55 -10.04
C ARG A 135 -19.07 9.41 -11.27
N GLU A 136 -20.37 9.20 -11.08
CA GLU A 136 -21.38 9.14 -12.15
C GLU A 136 -21.48 10.48 -12.88
N ALA A 137 -21.57 11.59 -12.13
CA ALA A 137 -21.67 12.93 -12.69
C ALA A 137 -20.45 13.31 -13.55
N VAL A 138 -19.24 12.93 -13.13
CA VAL A 138 -18.01 13.12 -13.93
C VAL A 138 -18.05 12.28 -15.21
N GLY A 139 -18.45 11.00 -15.12
CA GLY A 139 -18.60 10.15 -16.31
C GLY A 139 -19.58 10.76 -17.32
N LYS A 140 -20.72 11.26 -16.82
CA LYS A 140 -21.71 11.96 -17.66
C LYS A 140 -21.15 13.24 -18.30
N VAL A 141 -20.32 14.02 -17.59
CA VAL A 141 -19.68 15.21 -18.18
C VAL A 141 -18.84 14.84 -19.40
N PHE A 142 -18.08 13.75 -19.35
CA PHE A 142 -17.26 13.33 -20.50
C PHE A 142 -18.11 12.79 -21.64
N LEU A 143 -19.15 12.01 -21.35
CA LEU A 143 -20.07 11.49 -22.36
C LEU A 143 -20.88 12.59 -23.07
N ASP A 144 -21.24 13.65 -22.33
CA ASP A 144 -21.96 14.80 -22.88
C ASP A 144 -21.01 15.80 -23.59
N SER A 145 -19.69 15.53 -23.63
CA SER A 145 -18.69 16.42 -24.23
C SER A 145 -18.53 16.21 -25.75
N PRO A 146 -17.94 17.17 -26.49
CA PRO A 146 -17.67 17.00 -27.92
C PRO A 146 -16.60 15.94 -28.25
N VAL A 147 -15.84 15.45 -27.26
CA VAL A 147 -14.83 14.41 -27.44
C VAL A 147 -15.44 13.07 -27.05
N ASP A 148 -15.28 12.06 -27.91
CA ASP A 148 -15.74 10.71 -27.64
C ASP A 148 -15.15 10.18 -26.33
N ALA A 149 -16.00 9.62 -25.47
CA ALA A 149 -15.60 9.13 -24.17
C ALA A 149 -15.88 7.63 -23.98
N VAL A 150 -14.87 6.91 -23.51
CA VAL A 150 -15.00 5.54 -23.02
C VAL A 150 -14.98 5.59 -21.49
N VAL A 151 -16.13 5.32 -20.88
CA VAL A 151 -16.29 5.36 -19.42
C VAL A 151 -16.39 3.93 -18.88
N PHE A 152 -15.35 3.45 -18.22
CA PHE A 152 -15.37 2.15 -17.54
C PHE A 152 -16.00 2.25 -16.16
N GLN A 153 -17.05 1.49 -15.89
CA GLN A 153 -17.66 1.34 -14.57
C GLN A 153 -17.12 0.05 -13.94
N ALA A 154 -16.09 0.20 -13.10
CA ALA A 154 -15.40 -0.95 -12.53
C ALA A 154 -16.02 -1.46 -11.24
N GLY A 155 -16.03 -2.78 -11.08
CA GLY A 155 -16.28 -3.44 -9.80
C GLY A 155 -15.21 -3.15 -8.76
N VAL A 156 -15.28 -3.85 -7.63
CA VAL A 156 -14.33 -3.69 -6.53
C VAL A 156 -12.92 -4.11 -7.01
N VAL A 157 -12.03 -3.14 -7.17
CA VAL A 157 -10.67 -3.40 -7.68
C VAL A 157 -9.83 -4.15 -6.64
N ILE A 158 -9.33 -5.33 -7.02
CA ILE A 158 -8.53 -6.24 -6.19
C ILE A 158 -7.07 -6.20 -6.63
N GLY A 159 -6.20 -5.79 -5.70
CA GLY A 159 -4.76 -5.71 -5.88
C GLY A 159 -4.12 -5.03 -4.66
N SER A 160 -2.88 -5.40 -4.33
CA SER A 160 -2.16 -4.82 -3.20
C SER A 160 -2.06 -3.30 -3.35
N GLY A 161 -2.45 -2.54 -2.33
CA GLY A 161 -2.52 -1.07 -2.39
C GLY A 161 -3.87 -0.47 -2.82
N SER A 162 -4.79 -1.27 -3.38
CA SER A 162 -6.17 -0.81 -3.64
C SER A 162 -6.93 -0.61 -2.33
N ALA A 163 -7.52 0.57 -2.12
CA ALA A 163 -8.23 0.90 -0.87
C ALA A 163 -9.31 -0.13 -0.50
N SER A 164 -10.07 -0.62 -1.48
CA SER A 164 -11.12 -1.63 -1.25
C SER A 164 -10.55 -3.00 -0.91
N PHE A 165 -9.47 -3.41 -1.56
CA PHE A 165 -8.77 -4.66 -1.24
C PHE A 165 -8.16 -4.60 0.15
N GLU A 166 -7.49 -3.49 0.48
CA GLU A 166 -6.89 -3.27 1.79
C GLU A 166 -7.94 -3.30 2.90
N MET A 167 -9.15 -2.76 2.66
CA MET A 167 -10.25 -2.86 3.60
C MET A 167 -10.66 -4.31 3.84
N ILE A 168 -10.87 -5.10 2.77
CA ILE A 168 -11.21 -6.52 2.86
C ILE A 168 -10.12 -7.29 3.61
N ARG A 169 -8.85 -7.04 3.28
CA ARG A 169 -7.70 -7.67 3.91
C ARG A 169 -7.61 -7.37 5.40
N HIS A 170 -7.58 -6.10 5.79
CA HIS A 170 -7.41 -5.71 7.19
C HIS A 170 -8.55 -6.20 8.06
N LEU A 171 -9.79 -6.13 7.57
CA LEU A 171 -10.95 -6.67 8.27
C LEU A 171 -10.85 -8.20 8.43
N SER A 172 -10.49 -8.90 7.35
CA SER A 172 -10.34 -10.36 7.36
C SER A 172 -9.15 -10.82 8.20
N GLU A 173 -8.04 -10.09 8.26
CA GLU A 173 -6.88 -10.45 9.09
C GLU A 173 -7.13 -10.20 10.57
N THR A 174 -7.94 -9.18 10.90
CA THR A 174 -8.10 -8.70 12.27
C THR A 174 -9.27 -9.35 13.01
N LEU A 175 -10.40 -9.60 12.33
CA LEU A 175 -11.67 -9.94 12.97
C LEU A 175 -12.18 -11.33 12.54
N PRO A 176 -11.92 -12.40 13.33
CA PRO A 176 -12.49 -13.73 13.09
C PRO A 176 -14.02 -13.75 13.14
N LEU A 177 -14.59 -12.94 14.04
CA LEU A 177 -16.02 -12.67 14.17
C LEU A 177 -16.26 -11.19 13.88
N MET A 178 -17.14 -10.90 12.94
CA MET A 178 -17.38 -9.55 12.44
C MET A 178 -18.88 -9.22 12.48
N PRO A 179 -19.36 -8.50 13.51
CA PRO A 179 -20.64 -7.82 13.44
C PRO A 179 -20.53 -6.70 12.41
N ALA A 180 -21.37 -6.73 11.38
CA ALA A 180 -21.35 -5.76 10.30
C ALA A 180 -22.79 -5.38 9.91
N PRO A 181 -23.01 -4.21 9.28
CA PRO A 181 -24.35 -3.83 8.86
C PRO A 181 -24.90 -4.77 7.77
N SER A 182 -26.21 -4.84 7.62
CA SER A 182 -26.90 -5.81 6.76
C SER A 182 -26.44 -5.81 5.30
N TRP A 183 -25.97 -4.66 4.79
CA TRP A 183 -25.45 -4.50 3.43
C TRP A 183 -24.20 -5.31 3.12
N VAL A 184 -23.55 -5.97 4.09
CA VAL A 184 -22.50 -6.95 3.77
C VAL A 184 -23.00 -8.14 2.97
N ARG A 185 -24.34 -8.27 2.84
CA ARG A 185 -25.03 -9.23 1.99
C ARG A 185 -25.35 -8.70 0.59
N ASN A 186 -25.10 -7.43 0.31
CA ASN A 186 -25.30 -6.86 -1.03
C ASN A 186 -24.41 -7.58 -2.04
N ARG A 187 -24.92 -7.69 -3.27
CA ARG A 187 -24.26 -8.36 -4.38
C ARG A 187 -23.26 -7.41 -5.01
N ILE A 188 -22.05 -7.90 -5.19
CA ILE A 188 -20.95 -7.13 -5.73
C ILE A 188 -20.12 -7.98 -6.66
N GLU A 189 -19.50 -7.31 -7.60
CA GLU A 189 -18.53 -7.88 -8.50
C GLU A 189 -17.16 -7.26 -8.25
N ALA A 190 -16.15 -8.11 -8.23
CA ALA A 190 -14.76 -7.69 -8.14
C ALA A 190 -14.14 -7.56 -9.53
N ILE A 191 -13.00 -6.90 -9.65
CA ILE A 191 -12.14 -6.97 -10.84
C ILE A 191 -10.69 -6.93 -10.40
N ALA A 192 -9.83 -7.75 -10.99
CA ALA A 192 -8.41 -7.69 -10.68
C ALA A 192 -7.80 -6.40 -11.24
N VAL A 193 -6.84 -5.79 -10.54
CA VAL A 193 -6.16 -4.59 -11.01
C VAL A 193 -5.52 -4.79 -12.39
N ARG A 194 -5.01 -5.99 -12.69
CA ARG A 194 -4.46 -6.33 -14.01
C ARG A 194 -5.50 -6.30 -15.13
N ASP A 195 -6.73 -6.68 -14.85
CA ASP A 195 -7.80 -6.69 -15.85
C ASP A 195 -8.28 -5.25 -16.10
N VAL A 196 -8.36 -4.42 -15.05
CA VAL A 196 -8.54 -2.95 -15.20
C VAL A 196 -7.40 -2.37 -16.05
N LEU A 197 -6.17 -2.79 -15.76
CA LEU A 197 -4.93 -2.64 -16.52
C LEU A 197 -5.15 -2.77 -18.03
N TYR A 198 -5.54 -3.99 -18.36
CA TYR A 198 -5.78 -4.47 -19.69
C TYR A 198 -6.84 -3.66 -20.44
N TYR A 199 -7.98 -3.37 -19.81
CA TYR A 199 -9.03 -2.55 -20.42
C TYR A 199 -8.57 -1.11 -20.69
N LEU A 200 -7.86 -0.49 -19.73
CA LEU A 200 -7.36 0.87 -19.88
C LEU A 200 -6.33 0.99 -21.00
N VAL A 201 -5.38 0.05 -21.10
CA VAL A 201 -4.39 0.03 -22.19
C VAL A 201 -5.07 -0.21 -23.53
N SER A 202 -5.98 -1.20 -23.60
CA SER A 202 -6.70 -1.53 -24.84
C SER A 202 -7.58 -0.38 -25.34
N ALA A 203 -8.10 0.46 -24.44
CA ALA A 203 -8.89 1.64 -24.80
C ALA A 203 -8.12 2.68 -25.63
N ALA A 204 -6.78 2.74 -25.52
CA ALA A 204 -5.97 3.60 -26.39
C ALA A 204 -6.02 3.19 -27.87
N SER A 205 -6.25 1.90 -28.12
CA SER A 205 -6.19 1.29 -29.45
C SER A 205 -7.56 1.07 -30.09
N LEU A 206 -8.66 1.42 -29.40
CA LEU A 206 -9.99 1.30 -29.99
C LEU A 206 -10.13 2.24 -31.20
N GLU A 207 -10.64 1.71 -32.30
CA GLU A 207 -10.89 2.47 -33.53
C GLU A 207 -12.34 2.97 -33.60
N GLY A 208 -12.56 4.03 -34.39
CA GLY A 208 -13.88 4.60 -34.61
C GLY A 208 -14.43 5.39 -33.42
N THR A 209 -15.66 5.86 -33.61
CA THR A 209 -16.37 6.70 -32.65
C THR A 209 -17.09 5.85 -31.61
N ILE A 210 -16.66 5.95 -30.35
CA ILE A 210 -17.24 5.20 -29.23
C ILE A 210 -17.44 6.19 -28.08
N ASN A 211 -18.70 6.49 -27.79
CA ASN A 211 -19.09 7.40 -26.72
C ASN A 211 -20.14 6.76 -25.80
N ARG A 212 -19.70 5.98 -24.81
CA ARG A 212 -20.60 5.28 -23.88
C ARG A 212 -19.91 4.77 -22.61
N THR A 213 -20.73 4.27 -21.68
CA THR A 213 -20.28 3.52 -20.51
C THR A 213 -20.11 2.03 -20.82
N PHE A 214 -19.18 1.39 -20.10
CA PHE A 214 -18.95 -0.05 -20.09
C PHE A 214 -18.73 -0.58 -18.67
N ASP A 215 -19.51 -1.56 -18.26
CA ASP A 215 -19.35 -2.28 -17.01
C ASP A 215 -18.17 -3.27 -17.11
N ILE A 216 -17.25 -3.22 -16.15
CA ILE A 216 -16.11 -4.14 -16.08
C ILE A 216 -16.00 -4.82 -14.71
N GLY A 217 -16.01 -6.16 -14.75
CA GLY A 217 -15.95 -7.05 -13.59
C GLY A 217 -15.35 -8.41 -13.95
N CYS A 218 -15.10 -9.26 -12.95
CA CYS A 218 -14.55 -10.61 -13.11
C CYS A 218 -15.60 -11.70 -13.41
N ARG A 219 -16.86 -11.32 -13.62
CA ARG A 219 -18.04 -12.17 -13.85
C ARG A 219 -18.40 -13.10 -12.69
N GLN A 220 -17.87 -12.82 -11.51
CA GLN A 220 -18.19 -13.54 -10.28
C GLN A 220 -18.91 -12.61 -9.32
N VAL A 221 -20.22 -12.83 -9.19
CA VAL A 221 -21.05 -12.10 -8.24
C VAL A 221 -20.92 -12.73 -6.87
N LEU A 222 -20.37 -11.98 -5.92
CA LEU A 222 -20.18 -12.36 -4.54
C LEU A 222 -20.95 -11.40 -3.63
N THR A 223 -20.96 -11.69 -2.33
CA THR A 223 -21.30 -10.70 -1.30
C THR A 223 -20.02 -10.22 -0.63
N TYR A 224 -20.04 -9.06 0.04
CA TYR A 224 -18.88 -8.62 0.85
C TYR A 224 -18.49 -9.67 1.89
N ALA A 225 -19.48 -10.28 2.55
CA ALA A 225 -19.26 -11.37 3.48
C ALA A 225 -18.50 -12.53 2.82
N ARG A 226 -18.91 -12.92 1.60
CA ARG A 226 -18.25 -13.98 0.86
C ARG A 226 -16.84 -13.59 0.41
N MET A 227 -16.62 -12.36 -0.06
CA MET A 227 -15.29 -11.87 -0.43
C MET A 227 -14.30 -11.95 0.74
N MET A 228 -14.72 -11.62 1.96
CA MET A 228 -13.87 -11.75 3.17
C MET A 228 -13.58 -13.21 3.54
N GLN A 229 -14.56 -14.11 3.35
CA GLN A 229 -14.38 -15.55 3.56
C GLN A 229 -13.42 -16.17 2.55
N GLU A 230 -13.58 -15.83 1.27
CA GLU A 230 -12.71 -16.27 0.18
C GLU A 230 -11.30 -15.70 0.33
N TYR A 231 -11.16 -14.43 0.73
CA TYR A 231 -9.87 -13.85 1.11
C TYR A 231 -9.19 -14.69 2.19
N SER A 232 -9.94 -15.02 3.24
CA SER A 232 -9.40 -15.78 4.38
C SER A 232 -8.97 -17.19 4.00
N ALA A 233 -9.71 -17.84 3.09
CA ALA A 233 -9.33 -19.14 2.55
C ALA A 233 -8.01 -19.06 1.75
N VAL A 234 -7.85 -18.04 0.90
CA VAL A 234 -6.62 -17.84 0.11
C VAL A 234 -5.43 -17.45 1.00
N ALA A 235 -5.66 -16.62 2.02
CA ALA A 235 -4.63 -16.18 2.97
C ALA A 235 -4.27 -17.23 4.04
N GLY A 236 -4.88 -18.43 4.03
CA GLY A 236 -4.63 -19.47 5.03
C GLY A 236 -5.12 -19.12 6.44
N LEU A 237 -6.12 -18.26 6.54
CA LEU A 237 -6.72 -17.82 7.79
C LEU A 237 -7.94 -18.69 8.15
N PRO A 238 -8.28 -18.80 9.46
CA PRO A 238 -9.52 -19.44 9.87
C PRO A 238 -10.73 -18.78 9.21
N TYR A 239 -11.81 -19.55 9.02
CA TYR A 239 -13.06 -19.03 8.46
C TYR A 239 -13.58 -17.79 9.21
N ARG A 240 -14.14 -16.82 8.47
CA ARG A 240 -14.67 -15.57 9.03
C ARG A 240 -16.17 -15.61 9.17
N VAL A 241 -16.63 -15.45 10.41
CA VAL A 241 -18.06 -15.39 10.73
C VAL A 241 -18.51 -13.94 10.63
N VAL A 242 -19.27 -13.64 9.58
CA VAL A 242 -19.80 -12.28 9.33
C VAL A 242 -21.27 -12.25 9.74
N LEU A 243 -21.57 -11.54 10.83
CA LEU A 243 -22.93 -11.37 11.35
C LEU A 243 -23.51 -10.08 10.79
N ALA A 244 -24.44 -10.23 9.83
CA ALA A 244 -25.17 -9.11 9.25
C ALA A 244 -26.28 -8.65 10.20
N LEU A 245 -26.11 -7.46 10.76
CA LEU A 245 -27.00 -6.83 11.76
C LEU A 245 -27.71 -5.61 11.15
N PRO A 246 -28.95 -5.30 11.57
CA PRO A 246 -29.70 -4.14 11.09
C PRO A 246 -29.18 -2.84 11.77
N ILE A 247 -27.93 -2.47 11.49
CA ILE A 247 -27.30 -1.28 12.06
C ILE A 247 -27.64 -0.07 11.17
N PRO A 248 -28.38 0.94 11.67
CA PRO A 248 -28.97 1.98 10.83
C PRO A 248 -28.02 3.10 10.37
N ALA A 249 -26.70 3.03 10.63
CA ALA A 249 -25.81 4.18 10.44
C ALA A 249 -24.50 3.87 9.68
N PRO A 250 -24.36 4.32 8.41
CA PRO A 250 -23.11 4.22 7.63
C PRO A 250 -21.91 4.88 8.30
N LYS A 251 -22.14 5.99 9.02
CA LYS A 251 -21.09 6.71 9.75
C LYS A 251 -20.52 5.88 10.90
N LEU A 252 -21.35 5.10 11.61
CA LEU A 252 -20.89 4.21 12.68
C LEU A 252 -20.10 3.03 12.12
N ALA A 253 -20.51 2.50 10.97
CA ALA A 253 -19.77 1.45 10.28
C ALA A 253 -18.42 1.95 9.75
N GLY A 254 -18.37 3.16 9.17
CA GLY A 254 -17.10 3.80 8.79
C GLY A 254 -16.17 4.03 9.97
N MET A 255 -16.71 4.41 11.14
CA MET A 255 -15.94 4.49 12.38
C MET A 255 -15.33 3.17 12.80
N TRP A 256 -16.14 2.12 12.74
CA TRP A 256 -15.69 0.78 13.08
C TRP A 256 -14.56 0.32 12.15
N VAL A 257 -14.68 0.57 10.85
CA VAL A 257 -13.63 0.26 9.87
C VAL A 257 -12.37 1.09 10.15
N ALA A 258 -12.47 2.40 10.37
CA ALA A 258 -11.31 3.24 10.66
C ALA A 258 -10.60 2.88 11.98
N LEU A 259 -11.33 2.35 12.96
CA LEU A 259 -10.76 1.86 14.23
C LEU A 259 -10.05 0.51 14.04
N THR A 260 -10.59 -0.36 13.19
CA THR A 260 -10.14 -1.74 13.01
C THR A 260 -9.20 -1.93 11.82
N THR A 261 -8.97 -0.89 11.02
CA THR A 261 -8.05 -0.90 9.87
C THR A 261 -7.13 0.34 9.95
N PRO A 262 -5.96 0.33 9.31
CA PRO A 262 -5.11 1.51 9.19
C PRO A 262 -5.63 2.51 8.13
N ILE A 263 -6.77 2.23 7.48
CA ILE A 263 -7.33 3.12 6.45
C ILE A 263 -7.82 4.42 7.11
N PRO A 264 -7.36 5.59 6.64
CA PRO A 264 -7.83 6.88 7.11
C PRO A 264 -9.35 7.01 7.09
N TRP A 265 -9.89 7.67 8.13
CA TRP A 265 -11.33 7.92 8.26
C TRP A 265 -11.96 8.55 7.02
N SER A 266 -11.25 9.52 6.42
CA SER A 266 -11.69 10.25 5.23
C SER A 266 -11.95 9.34 4.02
N MET A 267 -11.34 8.15 3.98
CA MET A 267 -11.57 7.14 2.93
C MET A 267 -12.50 6.03 3.40
N ALA A 268 -12.42 5.62 4.67
CA ALA A 268 -13.25 4.55 5.21
C ALA A 268 -14.76 4.86 5.11
N VAL A 269 -15.18 6.09 5.41
CA VAL A 269 -16.62 6.46 5.36
C VAL A 269 -17.17 6.42 3.94
N PRO A 270 -16.57 7.10 2.93
CA PRO A 270 -17.04 7.01 1.55
C PRO A 270 -17.04 5.59 0.98
N LEU A 271 -16.01 4.79 1.30
CA LEU A 271 -15.95 3.39 0.90
C LEU A 271 -17.13 2.62 1.46
N VAL A 272 -17.37 2.67 2.78
CA VAL A 272 -18.51 1.98 3.42
C VAL A 272 -19.86 2.45 2.87
N GLN A 273 -20.01 3.75 2.60
CA GLN A 273 -21.22 4.32 1.99
C GLN A 273 -21.43 3.86 0.54
N SER A 274 -20.37 3.55 -0.21
CA SER A 274 -20.51 2.98 -1.56
C SER A 274 -21.01 1.53 -1.54
N LEU A 275 -20.83 0.80 -0.43
CA LEU A 275 -21.26 -0.60 -0.28
C LEU A 275 -22.77 -0.76 -0.02
N GLN A 276 -23.51 0.34 0.14
CA GLN A 276 -24.92 0.31 0.57
C GLN A 276 -25.86 -0.26 -0.50
N HIS A 277 -25.41 -0.35 -1.74
CA HIS A 277 -26.17 -0.87 -2.87
C HIS A 277 -25.41 -1.99 -3.58
N ASP A 278 -26.13 -2.75 -4.41
CA ASP A 278 -25.51 -3.76 -5.27
C ASP A 278 -24.62 -3.10 -6.33
N ALA A 279 -23.47 -3.70 -6.62
CA ALA A 279 -22.49 -3.19 -7.58
C ALA A 279 -22.03 -4.35 -8.49
N VAL A 280 -22.89 -4.70 -9.44
CA VAL A 280 -22.74 -5.84 -10.37
C VAL A 280 -22.87 -5.33 -11.79
N SER A 281 -22.11 -5.90 -12.72
CA SER A 281 -22.19 -5.56 -14.14
C SER A 281 -23.58 -5.88 -14.70
N ASN A 282 -24.21 -4.92 -15.36
CA ASN A 282 -25.51 -5.10 -16.02
C ASN A 282 -25.34 -5.61 -17.45
N GLU A 283 -24.19 -5.34 -18.06
CA GLU A 283 -23.87 -5.69 -19.44
C GLU A 283 -22.43 -6.25 -19.55
N HIS A 284 -22.14 -6.84 -20.71
CA HIS A 284 -20.80 -7.37 -21.05
C HIS A 284 -20.45 -7.09 -22.53
N ASP A 285 -21.08 -6.10 -23.15
CA ASP A 285 -20.88 -5.77 -24.56
C ASP A 285 -19.53 -5.11 -24.86
N ILE A 286 -18.76 -4.74 -23.81
CA ILE A 286 -17.35 -4.39 -23.94
C ILE A 286 -16.53 -5.46 -24.66
N ASP A 287 -16.92 -6.75 -24.55
CA ASP A 287 -16.26 -7.87 -25.23
C ASP A 287 -16.25 -7.74 -26.76
N GLN A 288 -17.18 -6.94 -27.32
CA GLN A 288 -17.25 -6.66 -28.76
C GLN A 288 -16.18 -5.66 -29.22
N PHE A 289 -15.65 -4.85 -28.29
CA PHE A 289 -14.68 -3.80 -28.56
C PHE A 289 -13.28 -4.18 -28.05
N ILE A 290 -13.21 -4.73 -26.84
CA ILE A 290 -11.99 -5.21 -26.19
C ILE A 290 -12.20 -6.69 -25.86
N PRO A 291 -11.63 -7.62 -26.65
CA PRO A 291 -11.67 -9.04 -26.33
C PRO A 291 -11.06 -9.31 -24.96
N GLN A 292 -11.52 -10.35 -24.28
CA GLN A 292 -10.95 -10.75 -23.00
C GLN A 292 -9.44 -11.04 -23.09
N PRO A 293 -8.68 -10.81 -22.00
CA PRO A 293 -7.28 -11.18 -21.97
C PRO A 293 -7.09 -12.68 -22.21
N GLU A 294 -5.90 -13.06 -22.65
CA GLU A 294 -5.54 -14.47 -22.83
C GLU A 294 -5.70 -15.23 -21.49
N GLY A 295 -6.44 -16.34 -21.52
CA GLY A 295 -6.81 -17.09 -20.31
C GLY A 295 -8.09 -16.61 -19.61
N GLY A 296 -8.73 -15.56 -20.11
CA GLY A 296 -9.97 -15.00 -19.57
C GLY A 296 -9.73 -14.04 -18.40
N LEU A 297 -10.82 -13.46 -17.90
CA LEU A 297 -10.79 -12.53 -16.76
C LEU A 297 -10.32 -13.22 -15.48
N THR A 298 -9.56 -12.51 -14.67
CA THR A 298 -8.95 -13.06 -13.46
C THR A 298 -10.02 -13.31 -12.38
N PRO A 299 -10.22 -14.55 -11.93
CA PRO A 299 -11.15 -14.87 -10.84
C PRO A 299 -10.80 -14.16 -9.54
N TYR A 300 -11.79 -13.92 -8.67
CA TYR A 300 -11.58 -13.19 -7.42
C TYR A 300 -10.49 -13.84 -6.53
N ARG A 301 -10.52 -15.16 -6.37
CA ARG A 301 -9.54 -15.87 -5.54
C ARG A 301 -8.12 -15.75 -6.09
N ASP A 302 -7.98 -15.77 -7.40
CA ASP A 302 -6.68 -15.63 -8.06
C ASP A 302 -6.17 -14.19 -7.94
N ALA A 303 -7.05 -13.20 -8.11
CA ALA A 303 -6.72 -11.80 -7.86
C ALA A 303 -6.22 -11.56 -6.42
N VAL A 304 -6.86 -12.20 -5.42
CA VAL A 304 -6.39 -12.18 -4.03
C VAL A 304 -5.03 -12.87 -3.89
N ALA A 305 -4.85 -14.06 -4.48
CA ALA A 305 -3.59 -14.80 -4.38
C ALA A 305 -2.42 -14.00 -4.97
N LEU A 306 -2.65 -13.34 -6.09
CA LEU A 306 -1.70 -12.46 -6.75
C LEU A 306 -1.37 -11.23 -5.91
N ALA A 307 -2.37 -10.63 -5.27
CA ALA A 307 -2.17 -9.50 -4.35
C ALA A 307 -1.37 -9.89 -3.09
N LEU A 308 -1.45 -11.15 -2.64
CA LEU A 308 -0.71 -11.66 -1.49
C LEU A 308 0.69 -12.20 -1.83
N GLY A 309 0.98 -12.45 -3.11
CA GLY A 309 2.09 -13.29 -3.57
C GLY A 309 3.49 -12.88 -3.09
N LYS A 310 3.79 -11.58 -3.00
CA LYS A 310 5.12 -11.09 -2.57
C LYS A 310 5.23 -10.77 -1.08
N GLU A 311 4.12 -10.67 -0.34
CA GLU A 311 4.15 -10.38 1.11
C GLU A 311 4.56 -11.61 1.94
N ARG A 312 4.39 -12.81 1.38
CA ARG A 312 4.69 -14.08 2.06
C ARG A 312 6.18 -14.30 2.32
N ASP A 313 7.06 -13.66 1.53
CA ASP A 313 8.51 -13.90 1.59
C ASP A 313 9.25 -13.04 2.63
N GLY A 314 8.53 -12.19 3.38
CA GLY A 314 9.10 -11.50 4.55
C GLY A 314 10.30 -10.59 4.26
N GLN A 315 10.49 -10.19 3.00
CA GLN A 315 11.56 -9.29 2.59
C GLN A 315 11.23 -7.87 3.07
N VAL A 316 11.82 -7.48 4.21
CA VAL A 316 11.74 -6.12 4.77
C VAL A 316 12.49 -5.11 3.89
N GLU A 317 13.38 -5.59 3.03
CA GLU A 317 13.98 -4.82 1.94
C GLU A 317 13.41 -5.31 0.62
N THR A 318 12.33 -4.67 0.16
CA THR A 318 11.98 -4.70 -1.25
C THR A 318 13.09 -4.00 -2.01
N THR A 319 14.10 -4.77 -2.43
CA THR A 319 15.02 -4.29 -3.47
C THR A 319 14.15 -4.19 -4.73
N TRP A 320 13.83 -2.95 -5.11
CA TRP A 320 12.91 -2.55 -6.18
C TRP A 320 13.27 -3.07 -7.59
N ALA A 321 14.30 -3.91 -7.70
CA ALA A 321 14.81 -4.51 -8.93
C ALA A 321 13.92 -5.63 -9.51
N SER A 322 12.76 -5.92 -8.91
CA SER A 322 11.81 -6.94 -9.40
C SER A 322 10.36 -6.45 -9.40
N ALA A 323 10.13 -5.21 -9.82
CA ALA A 323 8.79 -4.76 -10.22
C ALA A 323 8.47 -5.37 -11.59
N GLY A 324 7.54 -6.33 -11.63
CA GLY A 324 7.22 -7.06 -12.86
C GLY A 324 5.82 -7.65 -12.90
N ALA A 325 5.03 -7.52 -11.83
CA ALA A 325 3.62 -7.91 -11.81
C ALA A 325 2.73 -6.72 -11.46
N ASP A 326 1.59 -6.57 -12.14
CA ASP A 326 0.63 -5.46 -11.98
C ASP A 326 0.09 -5.23 -10.57
N SER A 327 0.23 -6.25 -9.72
CA SER A 327 -0.27 -6.27 -8.36
C SER A 327 0.83 -6.00 -7.32
N ASP A 328 2.04 -5.66 -7.77
CA ASP A 328 3.16 -5.33 -6.90
C ASP A 328 2.96 -3.97 -6.22
N PRO A 329 3.42 -3.79 -4.96
CA PRO A 329 3.46 -2.48 -4.32
C PRO A 329 4.37 -1.49 -5.08
N LEU A 330 3.93 -0.25 -5.21
CA LEU A 330 4.71 0.86 -5.77
C LEU A 330 5.21 1.80 -4.67
N PRO A 331 6.33 2.52 -4.85
CA PRO A 331 6.76 3.57 -3.90
C PRO A 331 5.72 4.67 -3.69
N SER A 332 4.83 4.87 -4.67
CA SER A 332 3.71 5.81 -4.59
C SER A 332 2.49 5.28 -3.84
N ASP A 333 2.47 3.99 -3.46
CA ASP A 333 1.35 3.42 -2.75
C ASP A 333 1.25 4.00 -1.32
N PRO A 334 0.04 4.14 -0.78
CA PRO A 334 -0.14 4.71 0.54
C PRO A 334 0.44 3.84 1.65
N GLU A 335 0.93 4.44 2.74
CA GLU A 335 1.52 3.73 3.89
C GLU A 335 0.59 2.72 4.60
N TRP A 336 -0.73 2.82 4.38
CA TRP A 336 -1.72 1.87 4.91
C TRP A 336 -1.93 0.62 4.04
N ALA A 337 -1.30 0.58 2.85
CA ALA A 337 -1.26 -0.59 1.99
C ALA A 337 -0.35 -1.67 2.59
N GLY A 338 -0.69 -2.94 2.37
CA GLY A 338 0.09 -4.05 2.91
C GLY A 338 0.09 -4.09 4.44
N HIS A 339 0.80 -5.07 5.03
CA HIS A 339 0.63 -5.38 6.45
C HIS A 339 0.80 -4.16 7.36
N LYS A 340 -0.09 -4.04 8.36
CA LYS A 340 0.07 -3.00 9.39
C LYS A 340 1.42 -3.22 10.08
N VAL A 341 2.32 -2.25 10.02
CA VAL A 341 3.60 -2.30 10.73
C VAL A 341 3.57 -1.29 11.86
N TYR A 342 3.95 -1.72 13.06
CA TYR A 342 4.23 -0.82 14.16
C TYR A 342 5.73 -0.59 14.26
N ILE A 343 6.13 0.67 14.34
CA ILE A 343 7.53 1.08 14.46
C ILE A 343 7.66 1.96 15.70
N ASP A 344 8.60 1.63 16.59
CA ASP A 344 9.12 2.53 17.63
C ASP A 344 10.56 2.84 17.24
N GLU A 345 10.79 4.04 16.72
CA GLU A 345 12.11 4.53 16.33
C GLU A 345 12.58 5.63 17.28
N ARG A 346 13.83 5.52 17.69
CA ARG A 346 14.48 6.48 18.59
C ARG A 346 15.88 6.77 18.10
N THR A 347 16.22 8.05 18.10
CA THR A 347 17.56 8.53 17.71
C THR A 347 18.22 9.18 18.91
N PHE A 348 19.51 8.89 19.09
CA PHE A 348 20.34 9.39 20.15
C PHE A 348 21.65 9.91 19.56
N HIS A 349 22.12 11.04 20.07
CA HIS A 349 23.36 11.68 19.65
C HIS A 349 24.38 11.60 20.79
N GLY A 350 25.65 11.40 20.47
CA GLY A 350 26.72 11.40 21.45
C GLY A 350 28.07 11.77 20.85
N ASP A 351 28.98 12.28 21.69
CA ASP A 351 30.30 12.79 21.28
C ASP A 351 31.37 11.68 21.15
N VAL A 352 30.93 10.45 20.91
CA VAL A 352 31.79 9.26 20.79
C VAL A 352 31.86 8.84 19.33
N ASP A 353 33.03 8.39 18.87
CA ASP A 353 33.21 7.88 17.52
C ASP A 353 32.25 6.70 17.23
N PRO A 354 31.62 6.65 16.05
CA PRO A 354 30.74 5.55 15.65
C PRO A 354 31.34 4.16 15.83
N ALA A 355 32.65 3.97 15.65
CA ALA A 355 33.31 2.68 15.77
C ALA A 355 33.27 2.13 17.21
N HIS A 356 33.40 2.99 18.22
CA HIS A 356 33.26 2.58 19.63
C HIS A 356 31.82 2.19 19.95
N VAL A 357 30.84 2.93 19.44
CA VAL A 357 29.42 2.60 19.59
C VAL A 357 29.10 1.27 18.89
N TRP A 358 29.62 1.08 17.68
CA TRP A 358 29.46 -0.16 16.92
C TRP A 358 30.00 -1.37 17.67
N THR A 359 31.18 -1.24 18.29
CA THR A 359 31.79 -2.32 19.10
C THR A 359 30.85 -2.79 20.22
N ILE A 360 30.14 -1.86 20.85
CA ILE A 360 29.14 -2.19 21.88
C ILE A 360 27.91 -2.86 21.26
N ILE A 361 27.40 -2.36 20.12
CA ILE A 361 26.25 -2.93 19.41
C ILE A 361 26.50 -4.38 18.99
N GLU A 362 27.64 -4.65 18.33
CA GLU A 362 28.01 -6.00 17.90
C GLU A 362 28.27 -6.94 19.09
N GLY A 363 28.61 -6.36 20.24
CA GLY A 363 28.80 -7.06 21.52
C GLY A 363 27.50 -7.41 22.27
N ILE A 364 26.31 -7.03 21.80
CA ILE A 364 25.04 -7.28 22.52
C ILE A 364 24.75 -8.79 22.71
N GLY A 365 24.12 -9.12 23.83
CA GLY A 365 23.65 -10.46 24.19
C GLY A 365 24.69 -11.35 24.85
N GLY A 366 24.31 -12.58 25.20
CA GLY A 366 25.19 -13.50 25.92
C GLY A 366 25.70 -12.93 27.25
N ARG A 367 27.01 -13.00 27.50
CA ARG A 367 27.63 -12.50 28.76
C ARG A 367 27.60 -10.98 28.92
N ASN A 368 27.52 -10.24 27.81
CA ASN A 368 27.48 -8.77 27.82
C ASN A 368 26.07 -8.23 28.09
N GLY A 369 25.04 -9.07 27.88
CA GLY A 369 23.64 -8.71 28.06
C GLY A 369 23.14 -7.65 27.06
N TRP A 370 21.97 -7.10 27.34
CA TRP A 370 21.25 -6.18 26.43
C TRP A 370 21.37 -4.70 26.82
N TYR A 371 22.35 -4.37 27.67
CA TYR A 371 22.61 -3.01 28.17
C TYR A 371 21.35 -2.30 28.69
N SER A 372 20.37 -3.02 29.23
CA SER A 372 19.08 -2.49 29.73
C SER A 372 18.61 -3.29 30.94
N LEU A 373 17.45 -2.93 31.53
CA LEU A 373 16.96 -3.47 32.81
C LEU A 373 16.96 -5.03 32.81
N PRO A 374 17.88 -5.69 33.53
CA PRO A 374 18.05 -7.15 33.46
C PRO A 374 16.80 -7.92 33.88
N LEU A 375 16.04 -7.38 34.85
CA LEU A 375 14.83 -7.98 35.38
C LEU A 375 13.70 -8.06 34.34
N ALA A 376 13.55 -7.05 33.48
CA ALA A 376 12.51 -7.03 32.45
C ALA A 376 12.72 -8.14 31.40
N TRP A 377 13.99 -8.38 31.04
CA TRP A 377 14.36 -9.43 30.10
C TRP A 377 14.29 -10.83 30.71
N GLN A 378 14.62 -10.99 32.00
CA GLN A 378 14.44 -12.25 32.72
C GLN A 378 12.97 -12.65 32.84
N VAL A 379 12.08 -11.73 33.21
CA VAL A 379 10.63 -11.97 33.28
C VAL A 379 10.08 -12.34 31.90
N ARG A 380 10.51 -11.63 30.84
CA ARG A 380 10.09 -11.93 29.47
C ARG A 380 10.57 -13.31 29.01
N GLY A 381 11.81 -13.69 29.33
CA GLY A 381 12.38 -14.99 28.99
C GLY A 381 11.70 -16.15 29.69
N TRP A 382 11.27 -15.95 30.93
CA TRP A 382 10.50 -16.95 31.66
C TRP A 382 9.10 -17.12 31.05
N LEU A 383 8.42 -16.02 30.71
CA LEU A 383 7.13 -16.05 30.03
C LEU A 383 7.22 -16.76 28.66
N ASP A 384 8.28 -16.51 27.89
CA ASP A 384 8.51 -17.18 26.60
C ASP A 384 8.66 -18.69 26.79
N LYS A 385 9.48 -19.12 27.76
CA LYS A 385 9.71 -20.54 28.08
C LYS A 385 8.43 -21.25 28.51
N LEU A 386 7.60 -20.61 29.33
CA LEU A 386 6.29 -21.15 29.74
C LEU A 386 5.33 -21.33 28.56
N THR A 387 5.41 -20.45 27.56
CA THR A 387 4.61 -20.59 26.35
C THR A 387 5.24 -21.51 25.30
N GLY A 388 6.38 -22.16 25.59
CA GLY A 388 7.07 -23.07 24.67
C GLY A 388 7.99 -22.38 23.65
N GLY A 389 8.44 -21.16 23.92
CA GLY A 389 9.44 -20.42 23.14
C GLY A 389 10.90 -20.75 23.55
N ALA A 390 11.85 -20.10 22.88
CA ALA A 390 13.28 -20.38 23.01
C ALA A 390 13.91 -19.94 24.35
N GLY A 391 13.36 -18.91 25.02
CA GLY A 391 13.91 -18.33 26.26
C GLY A 391 15.28 -17.64 26.11
N LEU A 392 15.89 -17.22 27.23
CA LEU A 392 17.20 -16.53 27.29
C LEU A 392 18.44 -17.44 27.13
N LEU A 393 18.25 -18.76 26.95
CA LEU A 393 19.33 -19.73 27.19
C LEU A 393 20.15 -20.12 25.94
N ARG A 394 19.88 -19.51 24.79
CA ARG A 394 20.70 -19.72 23.57
C ARG A 394 21.79 -18.65 23.51
N GLY A 395 22.96 -18.97 24.05
CA GLY A 395 24.13 -18.08 23.96
C GLY A 395 24.60 -17.84 22.53
N ARG A 396 25.52 -16.88 22.36
CA ARG A 396 26.19 -16.54 21.10
C ARG A 396 27.49 -17.33 20.89
N ARG A 397 27.96 -17.45 19.65
CA ARG A 397 29.17 -18.22 19.27
C ARG A 397 30.46 -17.48 19.61
N HIS A 398 30.53 -16.17 19.37
CA HIS A 398 31.70 -15.34 19.67
C HIS A 398 31.30 -14.10 20.48
N PRO A 399 32.03 -13.70 21.53
CA PRO A 399 31.58 -12.65 22.46
C PRO A 399 31.57 -11.22 21.90
N HIS A 400 32.27 -10.96 20.80
CA HIS A 400 32.47 -9.60 20.26
C HIS A 400 32.11 -9.43 18.79
N SER A 401 31.84 -10.52 18.07
CA SER A 401 31.50 -10.48 16.64
C SER A 401 30.24 -11.28 16.35
N LEU A 402 29.45 -10.83 15.38
CA LEU A 402 28.22 -11.50 14.94
C LEU A 402 28.27 -11.78 13.45
N VAL A 403 27.61 -12.86 13.02
CA VAL A 403 27.44 -13.18 11.60
C VAL A 403 25.96 -13.39 11.30
N ALA A 404 25.54 -13.06 10.07
CA ALA A 404 24.18 -13.35 9.61
C ALA A 404 23.79 -14.82 9.82
N GLY A 405 22.57 -15.05 10.33
CA GLY A 405 22.04 -16.36 10.71
C GLY A 405 22.34 -16.79 12.15
N GLU A 406 23.28 -16.15 12.85
CA GLU A 406 23.63 -16.46 14.24
C GLU A 406 22.47 -16.17 15.21
N VAL A 407 22.38 -16.94 16.30
CA VAL A 407 21.38 -16.73 17.35
C VAL A 407 22.02 -15.97 18.51
N VAL A 408 21.34 -14.91 18.96
CA VAL A 408 21.68 -14.13 20.14
C VAL A 408 20.47 -14.15 21.06
N ASP A 409 20.51 -15.03 22.07
CA ASP A 409 19.38 -15.32 22.96
C ASP A 409 18.14 -15.80 22.17
N TRP A 410 17.02 -15.09 22.20
CA TRP A 410 15.83 -15.40 21.39
C TRP A 410 15.77 -14.63 20.07
N TRP A 411 16.86 -13.97 19.68
CA TRP A 411 16.96 -13.25 18.42
C TRP A 411 17.84 -14.02 17.43
N ARG A 412 17.55 -13.87 16.15
CA ARG A 412 18.43 -14.31 15.06
C ARG A 412 18.96 -13.09 14.33
N VAL A 413 20.27 -13.04 14.10
CA VAL A 413 20.88 -12.05 13.21
C VAL A 413 20.35 -12.30 11.81
N GLU A 414 19.55 -11.38 11.30
CA GLU A 414 18.98 -11.47 9.95
C GLU A 414 19.88 -10.75 8.94
N LYS A 415 20.36 -9.56 9.32
CA LYS A 415 21.29 -8.75 8.53
C LYS A 415 22.30 -8.10 9.44
N ILE A 416 23.55 -8.05 8.99
CA ILE A 416 24.62 -7.28 9.63
C ILE A 416 25.47 -6.62 8.55
N GLU A 417 25.68 -5.32 8.68
CA GLU A 417 26.67 -4.53 7.94
C GLU A 417 27.66 -4.02 8.98
N HIS A 418 28.86 -4.60 8.99
CA HIS A 418 29.85 -4.27 10.00
C HIS A 418 30.20 -2.79 9.96
N GLY A 419 30.12 -2.14 11.13
CA GLY A 419 30.34 -0.71 11.32
C GLY A 419 29.08 0.15 11.31
N SER A 420 27.94 -0.35 10.83
CA SER A 420 26.77 0.51 10.55
C SER A 420 25.42 -0.04 10.99
N LEU A 421 25.13 -1.33 10.78
CA LEU A 421 23.76 -1.87 10.92
C LEU A 421 23.72 -3.30 11.46
N LEU A 422 22.93 -3.53 12.50
CA LEU A 422 22.57 -4.84 13.01
C LEU A 422 21.05 -5.00 13.04
N ARG A 423 20.50 -5.98 12.30
CA ARG A 423 19.07 -6.34 12.30
C ARG A 423 18.87 -7.73 12.89
N LEU A 424 18.04 -7.78 13.92
CA LEU A 424 17.73 -8.98 14.69
C LEU A 424 16.25 -9.32 14.52
N ARG A 425 15.95 -10.57 14.13
CA ARG A 425 14.58 -11.11 14.06
C ARG A 425 14.25 -11.88 15.33
N ALA A 426 13.11 -11.58 15.94
CA ALA A 426 12.65 -12.30 17.13
C ALA A 426 12.21 -13.73 16.77
N GLU A 427 12.64 -14.71 17.58
CA GLU A 427 12.18 -16.10 17.52
C GLU A 427 11.23 -16.48 18.68
N MET A 428 11.00 -15.53 19.60
CA MET A 428 10.07 -15.71 20.72
C MET A 428 8.64 -15.92 20.23
N ARG A 429 7.81 -16.63 21.01
CA ARG A 429 6.38 -16.71 20.73
C ARG A 429 5.73 -15.35 21.04
N ALA A 430 5.29 -14.68 19.98
CA ALA A 430 4.49 -13.47 20.04
C ALA A 430 3.34 -13.58 19.03
N PRO A 431 2.21 -12.88 19.25
CA PRO A 431 1.12 -12.81 18.28
C PRO A 431 1.49 -11.88 17.11
N GLY A 432 2.59 -12.18 16.41
CA GLY A 432 3.17 -11.37 15.34
C GLY A 432 4.63 -11.72 15.08
N ARG A 433 5.26 -10.99 14.15
CA ARG A 433 6.70 -11.06 13.86
C ARG A 433 7.36 -9.76 14.31
N ALA A 434 8.52 -9.83 14.94
CA ALA A 434 9.21 -8.66 15.49
C ALA A 434 10.68 -8.61 15.04
N TRP A 435 11.17 -7.40 14.81
CA TRP A 435 12.57 -7.12 14.53
C TRP A 435 13.07 -5.97 15.41
N LEU A 436 14.35 -6.01 15.74
CA LEU A 436 15.08 -4.92 16.36
C LEU A 436 16.26 -4.57 15.46
N GLU A 437 16.32 -3.30 15.07
CA GLU A 437 17.36 -2.75 14.24
C GLU A 437 18.14 -1.71 15.03
N LEU A 438 19.46 -1.86 15.04
CA LEU A 438 20.41 -1.00 15.72
C LEU A 438 21.39 -0.48 14.67
N SER A 439 21.51 0.83 14.54
CA SER A 439 22.42 1.44 13.58
C SER A 439 23.18 2.60 14.17
N VAL A 440 24.36 2.87 13.61
CA VAL A 440 25.17 4.02 13.98
C VAL A 440 25.75 4.67 12.73
N GLU A 441 25.71 6.00 12.70
CA GLU A 441 26.24 6.82 11.62
C GLU A 441 27.10 7.95 12.21
N PRO A 442 28.10 8.47 11.48
CA PRO A 442 28.83 9.67 11.89
C PRO A 442 27.89 10.88 12.02
N ASP A 443 28.11 11.71 13.04
CA ASP A 443 27.36 12.95 13.25
C ASP A 443 28.28 14.05 13.78
N GLY A 444 28.77 14.90 12.88
CA GLY A 444 29.79 15.89 13.19
C GLY A 444 31.06 15.23 13.75
N GLY A 445 31.44 15.60 14.98
CA GLY A 445 32.58 15.01 15.70
C GLY A 445 32.24 13.77 16.54
N GLY A 446 31.00 13.27 16.46
CA GLY A 446 30.50 12.15 17.25
C GLY A 446 29.69 11.15 16.43
N SER A 447 28.66 10.57 17.05
CA SER A 447 27.85 9.52 16.47
C SER A 447 26.35 9.76 16.68
N ARG A 448 25.58 9.31 15.69
CA ARG A 448 24.13 9.19 15.74
C ARG A 448 23.75 7.72 15.81
N TYR A 449 23.31 7.28 16.97
CA TYR A 449 22.78 5.94 17.22
C TYR A 449 21.27 5.92 17.01
N ARG A 450 20.78 5.04 16.14
CA ARG A 450 19.35 4.85 15.86
C ARG A 450 18.93 3.44 16.24
N GLN A 451 17.86 3.36 17.03
CA GLN A 451 17.25 2.12 17.50
C GLN A 451 15.81 2.05 17.00
N ARG A 452 15.47 0.96 16.32
CA ARG A 452 14.16 0.79 15.68
C ARG A 452 13.59 -0.59 15.99
N ALA A 453 12.47 -0.62 16.71
CA ALA A 453 11.69 -1.84 16.94
C ALA A 453 10.55 -1.91 15.93
N ILE A 454 10.53 -2.96 15.11
CA ILE A 454 9.59 -3.15 14.01
C ILE A 454 8.72 -4.37 14.34
N PHE A 455 7.40 -4.21 14.32
CA PHE A 455 6.48 -5.28 14.68
C PHE A 455 5.32 -5.41 13.69
N PHE A 456 5.17 -6.63 13.15
CA PHE A 456 4.08 -7.05 12.28
C PHE A 456 3.08 -7.86 13.11
N PRO A 457 1.95 -7.27 13.54
CA PRO A 457 0.97 -7.92 14.39
C PRO A 457 0.21 -9.01 13.63
N LYS A 458 -0.12 -10.11 14.30
CA LYS A 458 -1.05 -11.12 13.80
C LYS A 458 -2.45 -10.88 14.40
N GLY A 459 -3.37 -10.40 13.58
CA GLY A 459 -4.76 -10.12 13.97
C GLY A 459 -4.92 -9.16 15.15
N LEU A 460 -6.05 -9.23 15.87
CA LEU A 460 -6.33 -8.33 16.99
C LEU A 460 -5.40 -8.56 18.19
N SER A 461 -5.06 -9.82 18.50
CA SER A 461 -4.16 -10.14 19.63
C SER A 461 -2.77 -9.54 19.44
N GLY A 462 -2.25 -9.52 18.21
CA GLY A 462 -1.00 -8.82 17.88
C GLY A 462 -1.05 -7.33 18.17
N ARG A 463 -2.14 -6.68 17.80
CA ARG A 463 -2.31 -5.23 18.02
C ARG A 463 -2.40 -4.88 19.50
N LEU A 464 -3.16 -5.67 20.26
CA LEU A 464 -3.25 -5.50 21.71
C LEU A 464 -1.91 -5.79 22.40
N TYR A 465 -1.16 -6.78 21.91
CA TYR A 465 0.19 -7.08 22.39
C TYR A 465 1.13 -5.89 22.21
N TRP A 466 1.14 -5.26 21.03
CA TRP A 466 1.96 -4.06 20.80
C TRP A 466 1.62 -2.94 21.78
N LEU A 467 0.33 -2.63 21.97
CA LEU A 467 -0.12 -1.61 22.92
C LEU A 467 0.30 -1.92 24.35
N ALA A 468 0.26 -3.18 24.76
CA ALA A 468 0.70 -3.61 26.08
C ALA A 468 2.22 -3.47 26.28
N VAL A 469 3.02 -3.58 25.21
CA VAL A 469 4.49 -3.49 25.26
C VAL A 469 5.00 -2.05 25.13
N LEU A 470 4.24 -1.13 24.53
CA LEU A 470 4.64 0.28 24.37
C LEU A 470 5.14 0.96 25.66
N PRO A 471 4.48 0.83 26.82
CA PRO A 471 5.00 1.38 28.08
C PRO A 471 6.37 0.81 28.44
N PHE A 472 6.62 -0.47 28.17
CA PHE A 472 7.93 -1.09 28.40
C PHE A 472 8.99 -0.53 27.46
N HIS A 473 8.69 -0.33 26.18
CA HIS A 473 9.62 0.31 25.24
C HIS A 473 10.00 1.73 25.69
N SER A 474 9.03 2.48 26.25
CA SER A 474 9.27 3.83 26.77
C SER A 474 10.34 3.89 27.87
N VAL A 475 10.54 2.80 28.62
CA VAL A 475 11.53 2.70 29.69
C VAL A 475 12.81 1.99 29.22
N ILE A 476 12.67 0.88 28.49
CA ILE A 476 13.78 -0.01 28.14
C ILE A 476 14.69 0.61 27.08
N PHE A 477 14.14 1.19 26.00
CA PHE A 477 14.96 1.67 24.89
C PHE A 477 15.81 2.89 25.25
N PRO A 478 15.32 3.91 25.98
CA PRO A 478 16.18 4.99 26.46
C PRO A 478 17.27 4.50 27.42
N ALA A 479 16.95 3.55 28.30
CA ALA A 479 17.95 2.95 29.19
C ALA A 479 19.02 2.18 28.40
N MET A 480 18.61 1.43 27.37
CA MET A 480 19.50 0.71 26.46
C MET A 480 20.45 1.66 25.75
N ALA A 481 19.91 2.68 25.09
CA ALA A 481 20.70 3.67 24.37
C ALA A 481 21.71 4.40 25.27
N ARG A 482 21.28 4.83 26.47
CA ARG A 482 22.16 5.48 27.45
C ARG A 482 23.29 4.57 27.91
N ASN A 483 23.01 3.31 28.15
CA ASN A 483 24.03 2.36 28.62
C ASN A 483 24.99 1.96 27.50
N ILE A 484 24.51 1.83 26.25
CA ILE A 484 25.36 1.58 25.07
C ILE A 484 26.33 2.74 24.87
N THR A 485 25.82 3.98 24.84
CA THR A 485 26.64 5.19 24.68
C THR A 485 27.62 5.38 25.84
N THR A 486 27.20 5.12 27.09
CA THR A 486 28.09 5.16 28.26
C THR A 486 29.21 4.10 28.17
N ALA A 487 28.89 2.88 27.70
CA ALA A 487 29.89 1.83 27.52
C ALA A 487 30.88 2.19 26.40
N ALA A 488 30.39 2.78 25.30
CA ALA A 488 31.22 3.26 24.21
C ALA A 488 32.17 4.39 24.66
N GLN A 489 31.68 5.35 25.46
CA GLN A 489 32.52 6.40 26.04
C GLN A 489 33.62 5.82 26.92
N LYS A 490 33.30 4.84 27.77
CA LYS A 490 34.30 4.15 28.62
C LYS A 490 35.37 3.43 27.79
N LEU A 491 34.96 2.82 26.68
CA LEU A 491 35.89 2.17 25.75
C LEU A 491 36.84 3.21 25.13
N ALA A 492 36.29 4.32 24.63
CA ALA A 492 37.06 5.42 24.08
C ALA A 492 38.04 6.04 25.11
N ASP A 493 37.60 6.23 26.35
CA ASP A 493 38.44 6.78 27.42
C ASP A 493 39.55 5.82 27.86
N ALA A 494 39.31 4.50 27.81
CA ALA A 494 40.34 3.50 28.10
C ALA A 494 41.43 3.42 27.01
N GLU A 495 41.08 3.75 25.77
CA GLU A 495 42.00 3.80 24.63
C GLU A 495 42.76 5.12 24.53
N ARG A 496 42.34 6.17 25.25
CA ARG A 496 43.09 7.42 25.32
C ARG A 496 44.43 7.17 26.04
N PRO A 497 45.57 7.53 25.43
CA PRO A 497 46.86 7.37 26.08
C PRO A 497 46.87 8.15 27.40
N GLN A 498 47.19 7.47 28.51
CA GLN A 498 47.42 8.14 29.78
C GLN A 498 48.56 9.14 29.56
N ARG A 499 48.24 10.44 29.58
CA ARG A 499 49.26 11.48 29.65
C ARG A 499 50.02 11.28 30.95
N THR A 500 51.21 10.71 30.86
CA THR A 500 52.16 10.67 31.97
C THR A 500 52.45 12.12 32.37
N PRO A 501 52.33 12.48 33.67
CA PRO A 501 52.44 13.86 34.14
C PRO A 501 53.79 14.51 33.83
#